data_AF-A0A1G3YJ18-F1
#
_entry.id   AF-A0A1G3YJ18-F1
#
_cell.length_a   1.000
_cell.length_b   1.000
_cell.length_c   1.000
_cell.angle_alpha   90.00
_cell.angle_beta   90.00
_cell.angle_gamma   90.00
#
_symmetry.space_group_name_H-M   'P 1'
#
loop_
_entity.id
_entity.type
_entity.pdbx_description
1 polymer ?
#
loop_
_entity_poly.entity_id
_entity_poly.type
_entity_poly.pdbx_seq_one_letter_code
_entity_poly.pdbx_strand_id
1 'polypeptide(L)'
;MSDIDTRDLVETQRRDEVLLFLGKKTEKLRAGGGGAYDLISEYRKTRKNRSALVPLLIIAVITVFILASFLVTRSIDSQSRKVAVGIDNFQDLNLRDLLDLAKKSVDELDASVRELAGVEASLQSELDGLSIARAAALSVADAMGLSPSDLSRRRAAITAEYGAKQQALRNAYAPRIAAKRQEVSAFQERVAAYDAGSLEQARKQQESLDNERQLFELEQKKLTDFYEGRLEELQRTLKTEKADGAARLESAIRDLTKRYERELAEMVAKFNPVLGDARSVALLAAADPALPRPTVPSAPAAAPKGSPIGLEAIRATASRYDDLHYLIGRLRDVPYINSIPPALAAADAAGAELARGYAGLLSESSSAIVLREQRIAERDQRIVERDQRIVRANEALAAEKARLDSYAYALSRYARGESDAGLIVDARDSSRVLVFIDPAYQIADGMTAWVFRSADEPIAELRFKKTGDELVARVEKMEEGQEIQPFDRILLSLSGRDLPEVR
;
A
#
# COMPACT_ATOMS: atom_id res chain seq x y z
N MET A 1 26.60 -16.27 -53.23
CA MET A 1 25.74 -15.31 -53.95
C MET A 1 25.52 -14.13 -53.03
N SER A 2 25.95 -12.91 -53.30
CA SER A 2 26.93 -12.33 -54.22
C SER A 2 26.84 -10.86 -53.86
N ASP A 3 27.88 -10.32 -53.24
CA ASP A 3 28.09 -8.88 -53.11
C ASP A 3 28.14 -8.28 -54.52
N ILE A 4 27.29 -7.29 -54.77
CA ILE A 4 27.37 -6.47 -55.97
C ILE A 4 27.70 -5.05 -55.52
N ASP A 5 28.95 -4.73 -55.84
CA ASP A 5 29.65 -3.46 -55.76
C ASP A 5 28.96 -2.41 -56.65
N THR A 6 28.57 -1.28 -56.07
CA THR A 6 27.85 -0.18 -56.76
C THR A 6 28.78 0.95 -57.21
N ARG A 7 30.07 0.67 -57.41
CA ARG A 7 31.05 1.65 -57.90
C ARG A 7 31.29 1.67 -59.42
N ASP A 8 30.68 0.77 -60.19
CA ASP A 8 30.96 0.63 -61.64
C ASP A 8 29.87 1.17 -62.59
N LEU A 9 28.85 1.88 -62.10
CA LEU A 9 27.78 2.44 -62.94
C LEU A 9 27.86 3.95 -63.22
N VAL A 10 28.96 4.61 -62.84
CA VAL A 10 29.12 6.06 -63.02
C VAL A 10 30.22 6.44 -64.02
N GLU A 11 31.10 5.52 -64.42
CA GLU A 11 32.18 5.82 -65.39
C GLU A 11 31.84 5.53 -66.87
N THR A 12 30.77 4.78 -67.15
CA THR A 12 30.38 4.41 -68.52
C THR A 12 29.40 5.39 -69.18
N GLN A 13 28.81 6.35 -68.46
CA GLN A 13 27.98 7.40 -69.06
C GLN A 13 28.73 8.70 -69.38
N ARG A 14 30.03 8.81 -69.05
CA ARG A 14 30.82 10.04 -69.27
C ARG A 14 31.72 10.01 -70.51
N ARG A 15 31.67 8.93 -71.31
CA ARG A 15 32.52 8.77 -72.52
C ARG A 15 31.78 8.91 -73.86
N ASP A 16 30.46 9.08 -73.86
CA ASP A 16 29.66 9.16 -75.10
C ASP A 16 29.21 10.57 -75.52
N GLU A 17 29.53 11.63 -74.76
CA GLU A 17 29.17 13.01 -75.17
C GLU A 17 30.30 13.84 -75.80
N VAL A 18 31.53 13.30 -75.89
CA VAL A 18 32.69 14.06 -76.43
C VAL A 18 33.02 13.69 -77.89
N LEU A 19 32.26 12.81 -78.52
CA LEU A 19 32.49 12.38 -79.92
C LEU A 19 31.47 12.91 -80.94
N LEU A 20 30.69 13.93 -80.58
CA LEU A 20 29.64 14.47 -81.45
C LEU A 20 29.98 15.83 -82.12
N PHE A 21 31.25 16.18 -82.36
CA PHE A 21 31.56 17.48 -83.01
C PHE A 21 32.72 17.50 -84.02
N LEU A 22 33.19 16.35 -84.52
CA LEU A 22 34.14 16.31 -85.63
C LEU A 22 33.63 15.41 -86.76
N GLY A 23 32.55 15.86 -87.40
CA GLY A 23 32.02 15.30 -88.63
C GLY A 23 31.78 16.38 -89.67
N LYS A 24 32.37 16.18 -90.86
CA LYS A 24 32.25 16.94 -92.13
C LYS A 24 33.26 18.06 -92.36
N LYS A 25 34.50 17.70 -92.75
CA LYS A 25 35.24 18.29 -93.90
C LYS A 25 36.65 17.71 -94.18
N THR A 26 36.95 16.47 -93.81
CA THR A 26 38.25 15.84 -94.13
C THR A 26 38.24 14.95 -95.39
N GLU A 27 37.19 15.04 -96.21
CA GLU A 27 37.00 14.18 -97.39
C GLU A 27 37.27 14.89 -98.73
N LYS A 28 38.32 15.73 -98.79
CA LYS A 28 38.80 16.35 -100.06
C LYS A 28 40.31 16.44 -100.24
N LEU A 29 41.12 15.71 -99.45
CA LEU A 29 42.58 15.71 -99.61
C LEU A 29 43.16 14.35 -100.04
N ARG A 30 42.33 13.46 -100.58
CA ARG A 30 42.77 12.21 -101.22
C ARG A 30 42.08 12.02 -102.57
N ALA A 31 42.55 12.73 -103.59
CA ALA A 31 42.47 12.30 -104.99
C ALA A 31 43.28 13.24 -105.91
N GLY A 32 44.32 12.69 -106.54
CA GLY A 32 45.02 13.22 -107.74
C GLY A 32 46.07 14.30 -107.49
N GLY A 33 47.32 14.22 -107.92
CA GLY A 33 47.97 13.33 -108.88
C GLY A 33 48.94 14.15 -109.76
N GLY A 34 50.25 14.00 -109.54
CA GLY A 34 51.31 14.14 -110.55
C GLY A 34 51.79 15.55 -110.96
N GLY A 35 53.09 15.81 -110.74
CA GLY A 35 53.86 16.83 -111.47
C GLY A 35 54.79 17.69 -110.61
N ALA A 36 55.92 17.15 -110.17
CA ALA A 36 56.99 17.96 -109.57
C ALA A 36 57.58 18.91 -110.64
N TYR A 37 57.31 20.20 -110.49
CA TYR A 37 57.80 21.28 -111.35
C TYR A 37 59.24 21.63 -110.95
N ASP A 38 60.19 21.27 -111.79
CA ASP A 38 61.62 21.47 -111.54
C ASP A 38 62.05 22.91 -111.91
N LEU A 39 62.04 23.77 -110.88
CA LEU A 39 62.48 25.18 -110.92
C LEU A 39 63.91 25.35 -111.45
N ILE A 40 64.76 24.33 -111.42
CA ILE A 40 66.17 24.45 -111.83
C ILE A 40 66.30 24.51 -113.36
N SER A 41 65.33 23.95 -114.11
CA SER A 41 65.35 23.94 -115.57
C SER A 41 64.88 25.27 -116.21
N GLU A 42 64.02 26.04 -115.54
CA GLU A 42 63.55 27.35 -116.03
C GLU A 42 64.51 28.51 -115.71
N TYR A 43 65.22 28.47 -114.57
CA TYR A 43 66.15 29.54 -114.20
C TYR A 43 67.37 29.69 -115.13
N ARG A 44 67.67 28.69 -115.98
CA ARG A 44 68.72 28.80 -117.01
C ARG A 44 68.29 29.58 -118.25
N LYS A 45 67.00 29.78 -118.50
CA LYS A 45 66.48 30.45 -119.72
C LYS A 45 66.30 31.98 -119.58
N THR A 46 66.36 32.56 -118.39
CA THR A 46 66.04 33.99 -118.15
C THR A 46 67.27 34.92 -118.00
N ARG A 47 68.50 34.43 -118.16
CA ARG A 47 69.73 35.21 -117.87
C ARG A 47 70.20 36.20 -118.96
N LYS A 48 69.46 36.43 -120.05
CA LYS A 48 69.95 37.24 -121.20
C LYS A 48 69.06 38.39 -121.68
N ASN A 49 68.00 38.78 -120.97
CA ASN A 49 67.21 39.97 -121.33
C ASN A 49 66.94 40.86 -120.11
N ARG A 50 67.87 41.77 -119.80
CA ARG A 50 67.66 42.83 -118.79
C ARG A 50 66.98 44.02 -119.47
N SER A 51 65.64 44.02 -119.49
CA SER A 51 64.85 45.18 -119.87
C SER A 51 64.81 46.18 -118.70
N ALA A 52 65.23 47.43 -118.93
CA ALA A 52 65.15 48.53 -117.96
C ALA A 52 63.70 48.89 -117.57
N LEU A 53 62.71 48.36 -118.27
CA LEU A 53 61.28 48.55 -118.00
C LEU A 53 60.84 47.81 -116.72
N VAL A 54 61.46 46.66 -116.43
CA VAL A 54 61.12 45.85 -115.24
C VAL A 54 61.47 46.55 -113.91
N PRO A 55 62.69 47.09 -113.69
CA PRO A 55 62.96 47.84 -112.46
C PRO A 55 62.12 49.12 -112.36
N LEU A 56 61.79 49.79 -113.47
CA LEU A 56 60.95 50.99 -113.44
C LEU A 56 59.50 50.67 -113.03
N LEU A 57 58.96 49.54 -113.49
CA LEU A 57 57.65 49.04 -113.08
C LEU A 57 57.63 48.60 -111.60
N ILE A 58 58.72 47.98 -111.12
CA ILE A 58 58.87 47.64 -109.70
C ILE A 58 58.90 48.91 -108.84
N ILE A 59 59.65 49.94 -109.23
CA ILE A 59 59.68 51.23 -108.51
C ILE A 59 58.31 51.89 -108.54
N ALA A 60 57.58 51.86 -109.66
CA ALA A 60 56.24 52.41 -109.76
C ALA A 60 55.26 51.70 -108.81
N VAL A 61 55.28 50.37 -108.75
CA VAL A 61 54.43 49.58 -107.84
C VAL A 61 54.79 49.84 -106.38
N ILE A 62 56.07 49.93 -106.04
CA ILE A 62 56.51 50.28 -104.68
C ILE A 62 56.03 51.68 -104.31
N THR A 63 56.11 52.65 -105.23
CA THR A 63 55.67 54.03 -104.98
C THR A 63 54.15 54.09 -104.76
N VAL A 64 53.37 53.32 -105.54
CA VAL A 64 51.92 53.19 -105.33
C VAL A 64 51.61 52.54 -103.98
N PHE A 65 52.39 51.53 -103.55
CA PHE A 65 52.20 50.89 -102.25
C PHE A 65 52.53 51.81 -101.07
N ILE A 66 53.58 52.63 -101.20
CA ILE A 66 53.93 53.66 -100.21
C ILE A 66 52.83 54.72 -100.15
N LEU A 67 52.31 55.15 -101.30
CA LEU A 67 51.23 56.13 -101.39
C LEU A 67 49.91 55.58 -100.82
N ALA A 68 49.58 54.33 -101.11
CA ALA A 68 48.42 53.64 -100.57
C ALA A 68 48.54 53.44 -99.06
N SER A 69 49.73 53.03 -98.57
CA SER A 69 49.99 52.93 -97.13
C SER A 69 49.88 54.29 -96.45
N PHE A 70 50.40 55.35 -97.06
CA PHE A 70 50.27 56.71 -96.54
C PHE A 70 48.81 57.18 -96.52
N LEU A 71 48.02 56.88 -97.55
CA LEU A 71 46.60 57.19 -97.62
C LEU A 71 45.79 56.41 -96.57
N VAL A 72 46.08 55.13 -96.37
CA VAL A 72 45.44 54.31 -95.32
C VAL A 72 45.83 54.84 -93.95
N THR A 73 47.11 55.09 -93.69
CA THR A 73 47.57 55.68 -92.43
C THR A 73 46.92 57.04 -92.18
N ARG A 74 46.82 57.90 -93.19
CA ARG A 74 46.16 59.21 -93.08
C ARG A 74 44.64 59.10 -92.93
N SER A 75 44.01 58.10 -93.53
CA SER A 75 42.57 57.82 -93.38
C SER A 75 42.27 57.30 -91.97
N ILE A 76 43.12 56.41 -91.44
CA ILE A 76 43.07 55.96 -90.05
C ILE A 76 43.32 57.14 -89.11
N ASP A 77 44.31 58.00 -89.38
CA ASP A 77 44.64 59.15 -88.54
C ASP A 77 43.55 60.25 -88.59
N SER A 78 42.82 60.34 -89.71
CA SER A 78 41.66 61.23 -89.87
C SER A 78 40.39 60.69 -89.21
N GLN A 79 40.25 59.37 -89.08
CA GLN A 79 39.14 58.74 -88.34
C GLN A 79 39.45 58.59 -86.84
N SER A 80 40.72 58.40 -86.47
CA SER A 80 41.17 58.26 -85.08
C SER A 80 41.18 59.58 -84.31
N ARG A 81 41.32 60.73 -84.99
CA ARG A 81 41.18 62.07 -84.37
C ARG A 81 39.74 62.48 -84.05
N LYS A 82 38.76 61.59 -84.28
CA LYS A 82 37.36 61.73 -83.82
C LYS A 82 36.84 60.51 -83.06
N VAL A 83 37.73 59.71 -82.47
CA VAL A 83 37.35 58.86 -81.34
C VAL A 83 37.88 59.53 -80.09
N ALA A 84 37.13 60.52 -79.62
CA ALA A 84 37.12 60.80 -78.20
C ALA A 84 36.80 59.46 -77.53
N VAL A 85 37.71 58.93 -76.71
CA VAL A 85 37.32 57.97 -75.68
C VAL A 85 36.40 58.76 -74.77
N GLY A 86 35.12 58.80 -75.14
CA GLY A 86 34.06 59.37 -74.34
C GLY A 86 34.05 58.59 -73.04
N ILE A 87 34.20 59.32 -71.95
CA ILE A 87 34.01 58.84 -70.59
C ILE A 87 32.56 58.32 -70.39
N ASP A 88 31.68 58.47 -71.38
CA ASP A 88 30.30 57.99 -71.39
C ASP A 88 30.17 56.45 -71.42
N ASN A 89 31.06 55.71 -72.10
CA ASN A 89 31.00 54.24 -72.09
C ASN A 89 31.51 53.61 -70.78
N PHE A 90 32.21 54.39 -69.94
CA PHE A 90 32.62 53.97 -68.59
C PHE A 90 31.60 54.36 -67.52
N GLN A 91 30.65 55.27 -67.82
CA GLN A 91 29.53 55.57 -66.92
C GLN A 91 28.47 54.46 -66.95
N ASP A 92 28.16 53.89 -68.12
CA ASP A 92 27.16 52.81 -68.24
C ASP A 92 27.64 51.47 -67.63
N LEU A 93 28.94 51.15 -67.73
CA LEU A 93 29.55 49.99 -67.05
C LEU A 93 29.52 50.14 -65.53
N ASN A 94 29.84 51.34 -65.03
CA ASN A 94 29.77 51.64 -63.60
C ASN A 94 28.32 51.63 -63.09
N LEU A 95 27.35 52.12 -63.88
CA LEU A 95 25.94 52.09 -63.52
C LEU A 95 25.39 50.66 -63.42
N ARG A 96 25.75 49.79 -64.37
CA ARG A 96 25.34 48.38 -64.35
C ARG A 96 25.92 47.65 -63.14
N ASP A 97 27.21 47.84 -62.85
CA ASP A 97 27.86 47.20 -61.70
C ASP A 97 27.29 47.73 -60.37
N LEU A 98 26.94 49.03 -60.29
CA LEU A 98 26.25 49.62 -59.14
C LEU A 98 24.82 49.11 -58.98
N LEU A 99 24.07 48.95 -60.08
CA LEU A 99 22.71 48.39 -60.07
C LEU A 99 22.72 46.90 -59.70
N ASP A 100 23.65 46.12 -60.24
CA ASP A 100 23.82 44.71 -59.90
C ASP A 100 24.24 44.54 -58.43
N LEU A 101 25.10 45.42 -57.91
CA LEU A 101 25.51 45.44 -56.50
C LEU A 101 24.36 45.89 -55.58
N ALA A 102 23.58 46.89 -55.98
CA ALA A 102 22.40 47.35 -55.24
C ALA A 102 21.32 46.27 -55.19
N LYS A 103 20.99 45.68 -56.34
CA LYS A 103 20.05 44.55 -56.43
C LYS A 103 20.48 43.38 -55.57
N LYS A 104 21.76 43.00 -55.65
CA LYS A 104 22.33 41.96 -54.79
C LYS A 104 22.21 42.31 -53.31
N SER A 105 22.43 43.56 -52.92
CA SER A 105 22.29 44.00 -51.52
C SER A 105 20.85 43.99 -51.02
N VAL A 106 19.87 44.27 -51.89
CA VAL A 106 18.43 44.15 -51.59
C VAL A 106 18.03 42.68 -51.46
N ASP A 107 18.46 41.83 -52.39
CA ASP A 107 18.21 40.38 -52.32
C ASP A 107 18.81 39.77 -51.03
N GLU A 108 20.03 40.19 -50.66
CA GLU A 108 20.71 39.78 -49.42
C GLU A 108 20.01 40.33 -48.16
N LEU A 109 19.46 41.55 -48.21
CA LEU A 109 18.65 42.13 -47.15
C LEU A 109 17.36 41.32 -46.95
N ASP A 110 16.62 41.07 -48.02
CA ASP A 110 15.36 40.32 -47.98
C ASP A 110 15.56 38.87 -47.52
N ALA A 111 16.66 38.24 -47.93
CA ALA A 111 17.06 36.94 -47.42
C ALA A 111 17.35 36.99 -45.91
N SER A 112 18.15 37.97 -45.46
CA SER A 112 18.53 38.12 -44.05
C SER A 112 17.35 38.45 -43.14
N VAL A 113 16.39 39.26 -43.60
CA VAL A 113 15.14 39.57 -42.88
C VAL A 113 14.27 38.33 -42.75
N ARG A 114 14.11 37.54 -43.82
CA ARG A 114 13.37 36.27 -43.78
C ARG A 114 14.01 35.26 -42.84
N GLU A 115 15.34 35.16 -42.86
CA GLU A 115 16.08 34.29 -41.96
C GLU A 115 15.95 34.73 -40.50
N LEU A 116 16.01 36.03 -40.20
CA LEU A 116 15.79 36.57 -38.86
C LEU A 116 14.37 36.23 -38.37
N ALA A 117 13.35 36.49 -39.19
CA ALA A 117 11.97 36.15 -38.86
C ALA A 117 11.79 34.64 -38.65
N GLY A 118 12.46 33.81 -39.44
CA GLY A 118 12.49 32.35 -39.28
C GLY A 118 13.08 31.93 -37.93
N VAL A 119 14.23 32.48 -37.54
CA VAL A 119 14.89 32.18 -36.25
C VAL A 119 14.03 32.64 -35.06
N GLU A 120 13.40 33.81 -35.14
CA GLU A 120 12.49 34.31 -34.11
C GLU A 120 11.21 33.45 -34.02
N ALA A 121 10.65 33.02 -35.15
CA ALA A 121 9.50 32.12 -35.20
C ALA A 121 9.81 30.74 -34.63
N SER A 122 11.01 30.19 -34.90
CA SER A 122 11.46 28.92 -34.30
C SER A 122 11.56 29.02 -32.78
N LEU A 123 12.18 30.10 -32.27
CA LEU A 123 12.24 30.34 -30.82
C LEU A 123 10.83 30.41 -30.22
N GLN A 124 9.91 31.16 -30.84
CA GLN A 124 8.55 31.31 -30.33
C GLN A 124 7.79 29.98 -30.33
N SER A 125 7.90 29.19 -31.40
CA SER A 125 7.25 27.88 -31.51
C SER A 125 7.73 26.91 -30.41
N GLU A 126 9.03 26.87 -30.14
CA GLU A 126 9.60 26.02 -29.09
C GLU A 126 9.22 26.52 -27.68
N LEU A 127 9.15 27.83 -27.45
CA LEU A 127 8.65 28.41 -26.20
C LEU A 127 7.18 28.06 -25.96
N ASP A 128 6.35 28.12 -27.00
CA ASP A 128 4.94 27.75 -26.92
C ASP A 128 4.79 26.26 -26.62
N GLY A 129 5.57 25.40 -27.29
CA GLY A 129 5.61 23.96 -26.99
C GLY A 129 5.99 23.67 -25.54
N LEU A 130 6.99 24.38 -25.01
CA LEU A 130 7.43 24.27 -23.62
C LEU A 130 6.33 24.71 -22.64
N SER A 131 5.56 25.75 -22.98
CA SER A 131 4.44 26.24 -22.17
C SER A 131 3.30 25.23 -22.07
N ILE A 132 2.97 24.56 -23.19
CA ILE A 132 1.94 23.51 -23.24
C ILE A 132 2.38 22.31 -22.42
N ALA A 133 3.63 21.87 -22.57
CA ALA A 133 4.19 20.76 -21.80
C ALA A 133 4.20 21.05 -20.29
N ARG A 134 4.50 22.29 -19.89
CA ARG A 134 4.39 22.73 -18.49
C ARG A 134 2.96 22.63 -17.98
N ALA A 135 1.98 23.14 -18.75
CA ALA A 135 0.58 23.10 -18.36
C ALA A 135 0.08 21.66 -18.18
N ALA A 136 0.46 20.76 -19.09
CA ALA A 136 0.16 19.32 -18.98
C ALA A 136 0.84 18.67 -17.75
N ALA A 137 2.10 19.01 -17.47
CA ALA A 137 2.79 18.48 -16.30
C ALA A 137 2.14 18.94 -14.98
N LEU A 138 1.63 20.18 -14.92
CA LEU A 138 0.90 20.70 -13.77
C LEU A 138 -0.46 20.00 -13.60
N SER A 139 -1.21 19.80 -14.68
CA SER A 139 -2.51 19.09 -14.60
C SER A 139 -2.36 17.63 -14.16
N VAL A 140 -1.30 16.95 -14.62
CA VAL A 140 -0.96 15.59 -14.16
C VAL A 140 -0.63 15.60 -12.66
N ALA A 141 0.17 16.55 -12.19
CA ALA A 141 0.50 16.66 -10.76
C ALA A 141 -0.74 16.89 -9.89
N ASP A 142 -1.71 17.65 -10.38
CA ASP A 142 -2.98 17.90 -9.69
C ASP A 142 -3.87 16.66 -9.65
N ALA A 143 -3.83 15.82 -10.68
CA ALA A 143 -4.60 14.58 -10.75
C ALA A 143 -4.02 13.42 -9.93
N MET A 144 -2.78 13.53 -9.42
CA MET A 144 -2.09 12.46 -8.69
C MET A 144 -2.56 12.25 -7.24
N GLY A 145 -3.50 13.06 -6.73
CA GLY A 145 -4.04 12.89 -5.36
C GLY A 145 -2.99 13.08 -4.26
N LEU A 146 -1.96 13.89 -4.51
CA LEU A 146 -0.87 14.17 -3.57
C LEU A 146 -1.35 14.99 -2.36
N SER A 147 -0.68 14.84 -1.22
CA SER A 147 -0.91 15.69 -0.05
C SER A 147 -0.67 17.18 -0.40
N PRO A 148 -1.31 18.16 0.27
CA PRO A 148 -1.13 19.58 -0.05
C PRO A 148 0.34 20.05 -0.01
N SER A 149 1.13 19.51 0.93
CA SER A 149 2.57 19.77 1.03
C SER A 149 3.39 19.14 -0.09
N ASP A 150 3.01 17.96 -0.57
CA ASP A 150 3.72 17.29 -1.66
C ASP A 150 3.36 17.89 -3.03
N LEU A 151 2.09 18.25 -3.20
CA LEU A 151 1.59 18.91 -4.39
C LEU A 151 2.26 20.28 -4.60
N SER A 152 2.39 21.10 -3.54
CA SER A 152 3.10 22.38 -3.62
C SER A 152 4.58 22.22 -3.97
N ARG A 153 5.28 21.27 -3.34
CA ARG A 153 6.68 20.92 -3.68
C ARG A 153 6.80 20.49 -5.14
N ARG A 154 5.88 19.65 -5.63
CA ARG A 154 5.89 19.16 -7.02
C ARG A 154 5.63 20.28 -8.02
N ARG A 155 4.66 21.16 -7.78
CA ARG A 155 4.38 22.33 -8.64
C ARG A 155 5.55 23.30 -8.70
N ALA A 156 6.23 23.53 -7.58
CA ALA A 156 7.42 24.37 -7.52
C ALA A 156 8.57 23.76 -8.35
N ALA A 157 8.81 22.46 -8.21
CA ALA A 157 9.83 21.74 -9.00
C ALA A 157 9.55 21.82 -10.51
N ILE A 158 8.32 21.56 -10.94
CA ILE A 158 7.90 21.69 -12.35
C ILE A 158 8.10 23.13 -12.84
N THR A 159 7.69 24.12 -12.06
CA THR A 159 7.85 25.53 -12.46
C THR A 159 9.32 25.93 -12.60
N ALA A 160 10.18 25.48 -11.69
CA ALA A 160 11.61 25.73 -11.74
C ALA A 160 12.28 25.05 -12.94
N GLU A 161 11.97 23.77 -13.19
CA GLU A 161 12.51 23.00 -14.32
C GLU A 161 12.18 23.66 -15.65
N TYR A 162 10.91 24.01 -15.85
CA TYR A 162 10.45 24.62 -17.10
C TYR A 162 10.95 26.07 -17.25
N GLY A 163 11.09 26.81 -16.14
CA GLY A 163 11.74 28.13 -16.15
C GLY A 163 13.21 28.05 -16.58
N ALA A 164 13.96 27.06 -16.09
CA ALA A 164 15.34 26.82 -16.49
C ALA A 164 15.45 26.45 -17.97
N LYS A 165 14.56 25.59 -18.48
CA LYS A 165 14.51 25.23 -19.92
C LYS A 165 14.18 26.44 -20.80
N GLN A 166 13.23 27.27 -20.40
CA GLN A 166 12.88 28.51 -21.11
C GLN A 166 14.08 29.45 -21.20
N GLN A 167 14.82 29.62 -20.11
CA GLN A 167 16.00 30.48 -20.08
C GLN A 167 17.13 29.90 -20.95
N ALA A 168 17.37 28.60 -20.88
CA ALA A 168 18.36 27.92 -21.72
C ALA A 168 18.06 28.12 -23.21
N LEU A 169 16.79 28.02 -23.60
CA LEU A 169 16.34 28.24 -24.97
C LEU A 169 16.60 29.67 -25.43
N ARG A 170 16.20 30.66 -24.61
CA ARG A 170 16.45 32.08 -24.90
C ARG A 170 17.94 32.36 -25.05
N ASN A 171 18.77 31.79 -24.17
CA ASN A 171 20.22 31.95 -24.23
C ASN A 171 20.83 31.29 -25.48
N ALA A 172 20.28 30.16 -25.94
CA ALA A 172 20.76 29.47 -27.15
C ALA A 172 20.42 30.25 -28.44
N TYR A 173 19.25 30.88 -28.50
CA TYR A 173 18.79 31.64 -29.67
C TYR A 173 19.28 33.10 -29.69
N ALA A 174 19.50 33.71 -28.52
CA ALA A 174 19.97 35.10 -28.39
C ALA A 174 21.17 35.49 -29.28
N PRO A 175 22.29 34.73 -29.31
CA PRO A 175 23.42 35.11 -30.15
C PRO A 175 23.11 35.03 -31.66
N ARG A 176 22.27 34.07 -32.08
CA ARG A 176 21.86 33.90 -33.48
C ARG A 176 20.97 35.06 -33.93
N ILE A 177 20.03 35.46 -33.08
CA ILE A 177 19.15 36.61 -33.31
C ILE A 177 19.98 37.90 -33.36
N ALA A 178 20.91 38.08 -32.41
CA ALA A 178 21.78 39.26 -32.38
C ALA A 178 22.65 39.38 -33.63
N ALA A 179 23.29 38.29 -34.06
CA ALA A 179 24.09 38.24 -35.28
C ALA A 179 23.25 38.57 -36.53
N LYS A 180 22.07 37.96 -36.67
CA LYS A 180 21.17 38.24 -37.81
C LYS A 180 20.62 39.66 -37.81
N ARG A 181 20.31 40.23 -36.64
CA ARG A 181 19.94 41.66 -36.53
C ARG A 181 21.05 42.59 -36.96
N GLN A 182 22.30 42.27 -36.60
CA GLN A 182 23.47 43.05 -37.02
C GLN A 182 23.69 42.95 -38.54
N GLU A 183 23.53 41.76 -39.13
CA GLU A 183 23.58 41.58 -40.59
C GLU A 183 22.49 42.39 -41.29
N VAL A 184 21.24 42.32 -40.83
CA VAL A 184 20.12 43.10 -41.37
C VAL A 184 20.43 44.61 -41.30
N SER A 185 20.92 45.11 -40.17
CA SER A 185 21.31 46.51 -40.03
C SER A 185 22.41 46.92 -41.03
N ALA A 186 23.43 46.08 -41.21
CA ALA A 186 24.53 46.35 -42.14
C ALA A 186 24.09 46.29 -43.62
N PHE A 187 23.08 45.49 -43.95
CA PHE A 187 22.47 45.50 -45.28
C PHE A 187 21.54 46.72 -45.47
N GLN A 188 20.77 47.10 -44.46
CA GLN A 188 19.94 48.31 -44.48
C GLN A 188 20.76 49.58 -44.71
N GLU A 189 21.89 49.73 -44.02
CA GLU A 189 22.81 50.86 -44.22
C GLU A 189 23.39 50.89 -45.64
N ARG A 190 23.73 49.72 -46.20
CA ARG A 190 24.21 49.61 -47.59
C ARG A 190 23.13 49.99 -48.59
N VAL A 191 21.91 49.48 -48.44
CA VAL A 191 20.77 49.82 -49.31
C VAL A 191 20.46 51.32 -49.25
N ALA A 192 20.41 51.90 -48.05
CA ALA A 192 20.15 53.34 -47.87
C ALA A 192 21.22 54.25 -48.51
N ALA A 193 22.49 53.82 -48.53
CA ALA A 193 23.56 54.53 -49.22
C ALA A 193 23.40 54.53 -50.75
N TYR A 194 22.82 53.47 -51.33
CA TYR A 194 22.54 53.37 -52.76
C TYR A 194 21.30 54.16 -53.18
N ASP A 195 20.24 54.16 -52.37
CA ASP A 195 19.03 54.95 -52.64
C ASP A 195 19.35 56.46 -52.73
N ALA A 196 20.30 56.96 -51.93
CA ALA A 196 20.75 58.34 -51.98
C ALA A 196 21.53 58.70 -53.27
N GLY A 197 22.28 57.75 -53.85
CA GLY A 197 23.06 57.95 -55.09
C GLY A 197 22.29 57.67 -56.38
N SER A 198 21.28 56.79 -56.33
CA SER A 198 20.53 56.32 -57.51
C SER A 198 19.32 57.21 -57.85
N LEU A 199 18.85 58.03 -56.90
CA LEU A 199 17.70 58.94 -57.07
C LEU A 199 17.89 60.00 -58.17
N GLU A 200 19.15 60.31 -58.51
CA GLU A 200 19.51 61.37 -59.46
C GLU A 200 19.63 60.87 -60.91
N GLN A 201 19.97 59.58 -61.12
CA GLN A 201 20.12 58.96 -62.45
C GLN A 201 18.91 58.14 -62.91
N ALA A 202 18.11 57.58 -61.99
CA ALA A 202 16.93 56.77 -62.31
C ALA A 202 15.79 57.56 -63.00
N ARG A 203 15.74 58.89 -62.85
CA ARG A 203 14.73 59.77 -63.47
C ARG A 203 14.74 59.80 -65.01
N LYS A 204 15.76 59.22 -65.67
CA LYS A 204 15.96 59.31 -67.12
C LYS A 204 15.55 58.06 -67.92
N GLN A 205 15.22 56.93 -67.29
CA GLN A 205 14.87 55.66 -67.98
C GLN A 205 13.56 55.04 -67.48
N GLN A 206 12.57 55.87 -67.16
CA GLN A 206 11.48 55.47 -66.26
C GLN A 206 10.30 54.73 -66.94
N GLU A 207 10.06 54.89 -68.24
CA GLU A 207 8.76 54.44 -68.81
C GLU A 207 8.70 52.98 -69.30
N SER A 208 9.80 52.34 -69.71
CA SER A 208 9.75 50.94 -70.18
C SER A 208 10.01 49.91 -69.08
N LEU A 209 10.80 50.27 -68.06
CA LEU A 209 11.10 49.42 -66.91
C LEU A 209 9.90 49.32 -65.94
N ASP A 210 9.05 50.35 -65.87
CA ASP A 210 7.91 50.40 -64.95
C ASP A 210 6.86 49.32 -65.25
N ASN A 211 6.65 48.94 -66.53
CA ASN A 211 5.65 47.92 -66.88
C ASN A 211 6.10 46.49 -66.56
N GLU A 212 7.35 46.13 -66.88
CA GLU A 212 7.91 44.81 -66.52
C GLU A 212 8.07 44.68 -65.00
N ARG A 213 8.46 45.77 -64.35
CA ARG A 213 8.53 45.87 -62.88
C ARG A 213 7.16 45.71 -62.24
N GLN A 214 6.12 46.38 -62.74
CA GLN A 214 4.76 46.22 -62.23
C GLN A 214 4.23 44.78 -62.40
N LEU A 215 4.53 44.12 -63.53
CA LEU A 215 4.13 42.73 -63.73
C LEU A 215 4.85 41.80 -62.75
N PHE A 216 6.17 41.96 -62.61
CA PHE A 216 6.96 41.18 -61.66
C PHE A 216 6.55 41.43 -60.21
N GLU A 217 6.32 42.69 -59.82
CA GLU A 217 5.82 43.06 -58.50
C GLU A 217 4.42 42.46 -58.25
N LEU A 218 3.56 42.40 -59.26
CA LEU A 218 2.24 41.80 -59.15
C LEU A 218 2.30 40.27 -59.04
N GLU A 219 3.20 39.60 -59.77
CA GLU A 219 3.43 38.16 -59.65
C GLU A 219 4.06 37.78 -58.31
N GLN A 220 5.07 38.55 -57.88
CA GLN A 220 5.71 38.39 -56.58
C GLN A 220 4.69 38.60 -55.46
N LYS A 221 3.86 39.64 -55.55
CA LYS A 221 2.79 39.89 -54.59
C LYS A 221 1.76 38.75 -54.55
N LYS A 222 1.31 38.26 -55.70
CA LYS A 222 0.39 37.10 -55.75
C LYS A 222 1.00 35.86 -55.11
N LEU A 223 2.29 35.61 -55.33
CA LEU A 223 3.00 34.48 -54.73
C LEU A 223 3.15 34.64 -53.22
N THR A 224 3.52 35.84 -52.76
CA THR A 224 3.58 36.19 -51.33
C THR A 224 2.21 36.03 -50.67
N ASP A 225 1.16 36.64 -51.24
CA ASP A 225 -0.21 36.56 -50.72
C ASP A 225 -0.70 35.10 -50.64
N PHE A 226 -0.35 34.26 -51.62
CA PHE A 226 -0.70 32.84 -51.63
C PHE A 226 -0.02 32.07 -50.48
N TYR A 227 1.30 32.25 -50.31
CA TYR A 227 2.03 31.57 -49.24
C TYR A 227 1.70 32.11 -47.85
N GLU A 228 1.50 33.43 -47.70
CA GLU A 228 1.03 34.05 -46.46
C GLU A 228 -0.36 33.52 -46.07
N GLY A 229 -1.30 33.47 -47.01
CA GLY A 229 -2.62 32.89 -46.78
C GLY A 229 -2.54 31.42 -46.35
N ARG A 230 -1.68 30.62 -46.99
CA ARG A 230 -1.47 29.21 -46.62
C ARG A 230 -0.81 29.05 -45.25
N LEU A 231 0.14 29.92 -44.90
CA LEU A 231 0.79 29.94 -43.59
C LEU A 231 -0.20 30.31 -42.50
N GLU A 232 -1.06 31.31 -42.72
CA GLU A 232 -2.13 31.65 -41.79
C GLU A 232 -3.10 30.50 -41.57
N GLU A 233 -3.52 29.82 -42.65
CA GLU A 233 -4.41 28.66 -42.57
C GLU A 233 -3.77 27.51 -41.77
N LEU A 234 -2.50 27.20 -42.05
CA LEU A 234 -1.73 26.19 -41.30
C LEU A 234 -1.58 26.56 -39.83
N GLN A 235 -1.28 27.82 -39.52
CA GLN A 235 -1.18 28.30 -38.14
C GLN A 235 -2.52 28.20 -37.41
N ARG A 236 -3.63 28.58 -38.07
CA ARG A 236 -4.98 28.42 -37.51
C ARG A 236 -5.30 26.95 -37.24
N THR A 237 -5.01 26.07 -38.20
CA THR A 237 -5.24 24.62 -38.08
C THR A 237 -4.42 24.00 -36.95
N LEU A 238 -3.12 24.32 -36.87
CA LEU A 238 -2.26 23.84 -35.78
C LEU A 238 -2.73 24.37 -34.41
N LYS A 239 -3.21 25.62 -34.36
CA LYS A 239 -3.75 26.20 -33.12
C LYS A 239 -5.03 25.48 -32.69
N THR A 240 -5.95 25.18 -33.62
CA THR A 240 -7.17 24.41 -33.33
C THR A 240 -6.86 22.98 -32.94
N GLU A 241 -5.95 22.29 -33.64
CA GLU A 241 -5.55 20.91 -33.29
C GLU A 241 -4.90 20.84 -31.91
N LYS A 242 -4.03 21.81 -31.56
CA LYS A 242 -3.45 21.90 -30.21
C LYS A 242 -4.53 22.14 -29.15
N ALA A 243 -5.49 23.02 -29.40
CA ALA A 243 -6.58 23.30 -28.47
C ALA A 243 -7.50 22.07 -28.28
N ASP A 244 -7.88 21.42 -29.37
CA ASP A 244 -8.70 20.20 -29.35
C ASP A 244 -7.97 19.05 -28.66
N GLY A 245 -6.67 18.88 -28.94
CA GLY A 245 -5.81 17.91 -28.28
C GLY A 245 -5.73 18.15 -26.77
N ALA A 246 -5.55 19.40 -26.35
CA ALA A 246 -5.54 19.77 -24.94
C ALA A 246 -6.90 19.48 -24.26
N ALA A 247 -8.01 19.82 -24.91
CA ALA A 247 -9.35 19.55 -24.40
C ALA A 247 -9.64 18.04 -24.26
N ARG A 248 -9.20 17.22 -25.23
CA ARG A 248 -9.31 15.75 -25.16
C ARG A 248 -8.48 15.17 -24.01
N LEU A 249 -7.24 15.64 -23.85
CA LEU A 249 -6.39 15.21 -22.73
C LEU A 249 -7.03 15.57 -21.39
N GLU A 250 -7.55 16.79 -21.25
CA GLU A 250 -8.21 17.23 -20.03
C GLU A 250 -9.47 16.40 -19.73
N SER A 251 -10.29 16.09 -20.74
CA SER A 251 -11.44 15.19 -20.58
C SER A 251 -11.02 13.78 -20.18
N ALA A 252 -10.00 13.22 -20.83
CA ALA A 252 -9.50 11.89 -20.53
C ALA A 252 -8.95 11.79 -19.10
N ILE A 253 -8.21 12.82 -18.65
CA ILE A 253 -7.73 12.91 -17.26
C ILE A 253 -8.91 12.96 -16.31
N ARG A 254 -9.90 13.83 -16.54
CA ARG A 254 -11.11 13.92 -15.68
C ARG A 254 -11.87 12.60 -15.61
N ASP A 255 -12.05 11.93 -16.73
CA ASP A 255 -12.77 10.65 -16.78
C ASP A 255 -11.98 9.54 -16.08
N LEU A 256 -10.66 9.50 -16.25
CA LEU A 256 -9.78 8.57 -15.56
C LEU A 256 -9.81 8.81 -14.04
N THR A 257 -9.70 10.06 -13.60
CA THR A 257 -9.79 10.44 -12.18
C THR A 257 -11.13 10.00 -11.59
N LYS A 258 -12.26 10.29 -12.26
CA LYS A 258 -13.59 9.84 -11.80
C LYS A 258 -13.76 8.33 -11.73
N ARG A 259 -13.12 7.58 -12.62
CA ARG A 259 -13.12 6.10 -12.57
C ARG A 259 -12.28 5.61 -11.40
N TYR A 260 -11.07 6.15 -11.26
CA TYR A 260 -10.17 5.82 -10.17
C TYR A 260 -10.78 6.11 -8.79
N GLU A 261 -11.43 7.27 -8.63
CA GLU A 261 -12.17 7.63 -7.42
C GLU A 261 -13.29 6.65 -7.09
N ARG A 262 -14.04 6.19 -8.11
CA ARG A 262 -15.09 5.18 -7.93
C ARG A 262 -14.52 3.82 -7.53
N GLU A 263 -13.49 3.34 -8.23
CA GLU A 263 -12.84 2.07 -7.90
C GLU A 263 -12.23 2.11 -6.49
N LEU A 264 -11.62 3.24 -6.11
CA LEU A 264 -11.07 3.43 -4.77
C LEU A 264 -12.18 3.46 -3.72
N ALA A 265 -13.30 4.13 -3.97
CA ALA A 265 -14.46 4.11 -3.09
C ALA A 265 -15.06 2.70 -2.95
N GLU A 266 -15.16 1.93 -4.03
CA GLU A 266 -15.64 0.54 -4.01
C GLU A 266 -14.69 -0.38 -3.23
N MET A 267 -13.38 -0.26 -3.43
CA MET A 267 -12.38 -1.00 -2.66
C MET A 267 -12.43 -0.61 -1.19
N VAL A 268 -12.51 0.68 -0.89
CA VAL A 268 -12.66 1.17 0.48
C VAL A 268 -13.92 0.59 1.12
N ALA A 269 -15.07 0.61 0.45
CA ALA A 269 -16.31 0.04 0.99
C ALA A 269 -16.21 -1.48 1.22
N LYS A 270 -15.50 -2.20 0.36
CA LYS A 270 -15.29 -3.66 0.48
C LYS A 270 -14.43 -4.05 1.69
N PHE A 271 -13.37 -3.28 1.97
CA PHE A 271 -12.44 -3.57 3.06
C PHE A 271 -12.71 -2.77 4.35
N ASN A 272 -13.47 -1.68 4.26
CA ASN A 272 -13.85 -0.78 5.34
C ASN A 272 -15.36 -0.49 5.30
N PRO A 273 -16.21 -1.51 5.51
CA PRO A 273 -17.65 -1.32 5.49
C PRO A 273 -18.14 -0.40 6.63
N VAL A 274 -19.29 0.22 6.41
CA VAL A 274 -20.07 0.87 7.46
C VAL A 274 -21.05 -0.16 8.02
N LEU A 275 -20.88 -0.54 9.28
CA LEU A 275 -21.74 -1.51 9.97
C LEU A 275 -22.93 -0.76 10.59
N GLY A 276 -24.02 -0.66 9.81
CA GLY A 276 -25.19 0.16 10.16
C GLY A 276 -26.39 -0.61 10.75
N ASP A 277 -26.32 -1.93 10.90
CA ASP A 277 -27.41 -2.70 11.50
C ASP A 277 -27.55 -2.38 13.00
N ALA A 278 -28.78 -2.50 13.53
CA ALA A 278 -29.08 -2.10 14.92
C ALA A 278 -28.18 -2.78 15.96
N ARG A 279 -27.77 -4.04 15.72
CA ARG A 279 -26.90 -4.80 16.63
C ARG A 279 -25.47 -4.27 16.58
N SER A 280 -24.91 -4.08 15.38
CA SER A 280 -23.60 -3.47 15.21
C SER A 280 -23.55 -2.08 15.82
N VAL A 281 -24.54 -1.22 15.55
CA VAL A 281 -24.57 0.14 16.10
C VAL A 281 -24.55 0.11 17.64
N ALA A 282 -25.32 -0.78 18.28
CA ALA A 282 -25.31 -0.92 19.73
C ALA A 282 -23.95 -1.39 20.27
N LEU A 283 -23.30 -2.35 19.62
CA LEU A 283 -21.97 -2.84 20.00
C LEU A 283 -20.88 -1.78 19.83
N LEU A 284 -20.96 -0.98 18.76
CA LEU A 284 -19.98 0.06 18.44
C LEU A 284 -20.14 1.29 19.34
N ALA A 285 -21.37 1.63 19.76
CA ALA A 285 -21.62 2.78 20.63
C ALA A 285 -20.94 2.65 22.01
N ALA A 286 -20.72 1.43 22.49
CA ALA A 286 -20.05 1.15 23.75
C ALA A 286 -18.52 1.04 23.63
N ALA A 287 -17.97 1.08 22.42
CA ALA A 287 -16.58 0.78 22.14
C ALA A 287 -15.80 2.05 21.77
N ASP A 288 -14.78 2.37 22.58
CA ASP A 288 -13.83 3.44 22.27
C ASP A 288 -12.49 2.84 21.80
N PRO A 289 -12.09 3.06 20.53
CA PRO A 289 -10.84 2.55 19.98
C PRO A 289 -9.58 3.19 20.57
N ALA A 290 -9.70 4.30 21.29
CA ALA A 290 -8.58 4.95 21.96
C ALA A 290 -8.32 4.41 23.37
N LEU A 291 -9.21 3.56 23.91
CA LEU A 291 -9.02 3.00 25.26
C LEU A 291 -7.83 2.04 25.31
N PRO A 292 -7.01 2.12 26.37
CA PRO A 292 -5.92 1.17 26.59
C PRO A 292 -6.48 -0.24 26.81
N ARG A 293 -5.60 -1.23 26.59
CA ARG A 293 -5.91 -2.66 26.76
C ARG A 293 -6.67 -2.90 28.06
N PRO A 294 -7.84 -3.56 28.01
CA PRO A 294 -8.55 -3.95 29.22
C PRO A 294 -7.67 -4.86 30.09
N THR A 295 -7.57 -4.57 31.38
CA THR A 295 -6.83 -5.42 32.31
C THR A 295 -7.59 -6.73 32.55
N VAL A 296 -6.97 -7.86 32.20
CA VAL A 296 -7.50 -9.19 32.47
C VAL A 296 -6.69 -9.84 33.60
N PRO A 297 -7.35 -10.57 34.52
CA PRO A 297 -6.66 -11.27 35.60
C PRO A 297 -5.63 -12.25 35.04
N SER A 298 -4.40 -12.19 35.55
CA SER A 298 -3.36 -13.16 35.22
C SER A 298 -3.74 -14.56 35.69
N ALA A 299 -3.36 -15.59 34.93
CA ALA A 299 -3.53 -16.96 35.37
C ALA A 299 -2.83 -17.18 36.73
N PRO A 300 -3.48 -17.85 37.70
CA PRO A 300 -2.89 -18.13 39.00
C PRO A 300 -1.66 -19.04 38.86
N ALA A 301 -0.69 -18.88 39.77
CA ALA A 301 0.55 -19.67 39.74
C ALA A 301 0.30 -21.18 39.95
N ALA A 302 -0.73 -21.53 40.71
CA ALA A 302 -1.15 -22.90 40.99
C ALA A 302 -2.65 -23.08 40.75
N ALA A 303 -3.08 -24.30 40.45
CA ALA A 303 -4.51 -24.61 40.40
C ALA A 303 -5.12 -24.34 41.78
N PRO A 304 -6.29 -23.70 41.84
CA PRO A 304 -7.01 -23.60 43.10
C PRO A 304 -7.33 -25.00 43.62
N LYS A 305 -7.08 -25.23 44.92
CA LYS A 305 -7.30 -26.55 45.54
C LYS A 305 -8.76 -26.98 45.35
N GLY A 306 -8.93 -28.20 44.84
CA GLY A 306 -10.23 -28.81 44.56
C GLY A 306 -10.99 -28.22 43.36
N SER A 307 -10.40 -27.29 42.60
CA SER A 307 -10.98 -26.83 41.32
C SER A 307 -11.21 -28.01 40.37
N PRO A 308 -12.40 -28.16 39.77
CA PRO A 308 -12.65 -29.17 38.73
C PRO A 308 -11.88 -28.86 37.44
N ILE A 309 -11.37 -27.63 37.30
CA ILE A 309 -10.63 -27.14 36.14
C ILE A 309 -9.14 -27.16 36.51
N GLY A 310 -8.36 -27.93 35.75
CA GLY A 310 -6.92 -28.03 35.91
C GLY A 310 -6.17 -26.74 35.54
N LEU A 311 -4.97 -26.56 36.09
CA LEU A 311 -4.12 -25.38 35.86
C LEU A 311 -3.85 -25.12 34.37
N GLU A 312 -3.69 -26.19 33.58
CA GLU A 312 -3.45 -26.07 32.15
C GLU A 312 -4.62 -25.44 31.40
N ALA A 313 -5.86 -25.77 31.74
CA ALA A 313 -7.04 -25.20 31.10
C ALA A 313 -7.18 -23.70 31.42
N ILE A 314 -6.83 -23.30 32.66
CA ILE A 314 -6.83 -21.89 33.07
C ILE A 314 -5.76 -21.12 32.30
N ARG A 315 -4.53 -21.66 32.23
CA ARG A 315 -3.42 -21.06 31.46
C ARG A 315 -3.73 -20.99 29.97
N ALA A 316 -4.32 -22.04 29.39
CA ALA A 316 -4.72 -22.07 28.00
C ALA A 316 -5.77 -20.99 27.70
N THR A 317 -6.70 -20.74 28.62
CA THR A 317 -7.73 -19.69 28.44
C THR A 317 -7.10 -18.30 28.49
N ALA A 318 -6.19 -18.05 29.44
CA ALA A 318 -5.43 -16.79 29.49
C ALA A 318 -4.60 -16.57 28.22
N SER A 319 -3.86 -17.60 27.78
CA SER A 319 -3.07 -17.56 26.54
C SER A 319 -3.93 -17.28 25.32
N ARG A 320 -5.11 -17.90 25.19
CA ARG A 320 -6.02 -17.64 24.07
C ARG A 320 -6.52 -16.19 24.02
N TYR A 321 -6.73 -15.58 25.19
CA TYR A 321 -7.06 -14.16 25.25
C TYR A 321 -5.86 -13.29 24.82
N ASP A 322 -4.65 -13.62 25.26
CA ASP A 322 -3.43 -12.94 24.82
C ASP A 322 -3.23 -13.06 23.29
N ASP A 323 -3.44 -14.25 22.72
CA ASP A 323 -3.37 -14.50 21.28
C ASP A 323 -4.41 -13.69 20.51
N LEU A 324 -5.67 -13.66 20.99
CA LEU A 324 -6.73 -12.84 20.39
C LEU A 324 -6.37 -11.36 20.42
N HIS A 325 -5.89 -10.87 21.57
CA HIS A 325 -5.48 -9.48 21.73
C HIS A 325 -4.33 -9.13 20.79
N TYR A 326 -3.33 -10.00 20.65
CA TYR A 326 -2.24 -9.84 19.70
C TYR A 326 -2.75 -9.74 18.26
N LEU A 327 -3.64 -10.65 17.83
CA LEU A 327 -4.23 -10.61 16.49
C LEU A 327 -5.03 -9.32 16.24
N ILE A 328 -5.82 -8.87 17.21
CA ILE A 328 -6.54 -7.60 17.12
C ILE A 328 -5.56 -6.42 17.01
N GLY A 329 -4.47 -6.44 17.78
CA GLY A 329 -3.39 -5.45 17.68
C GLY A 329 -2.80 -5.37 16.27
N ARG A 330 -2.50 -6.54 15.67
CA ARG A 330 -2.01 -6.62 14.28
C ARG A 330 -3.02 -6.09 13.26
N LEU A 331 -4.31 -6.27 13.51
CA LEU A 331 -5.36 -5.69 12.67
C LEU A 331 -5.46 -4.16 12.87
N ARG A 332 -5.25 -3.64 14.08
CA ARG A 332 -5.23 -2.19 14.35
C ARG A 332 -4.04 -1.46 13.68
N ASP A 333 -2.94 -2.17 13.39
CA ASP A 333 -1.81 -1.61 12.62
C ASP A 333 -2.22 -1.25 11.17
N VAL A 334 -3.29 -1.86 10.65
CA VAL A 334 -3.84 -1.52 9.34
C VAL A 334 -4.66 -0.23 9.48
N PRO A 335 -4.48 0.78 8.62
CA PRO A 335 -5.19 2.06 8.69
C PRO A 335 -6.63 1.94 8.20
N TYR A 336 -7.42 1.14 8.91
CA TYR A 336 -8.84 0.99 8.63
C TYR A 336 -9.58 2.29 8.90
N ILE A 337 -10.66 2.51 8.17
CA ILE A 337 -11.61 3.62 8.35
C ILE A 337 -13.02 3.10 8.65
N ASN A 338 -13.98 4.01 8.77
CA ASN A 338 -15.40 3.69 9.01
C ASN A 338 -15.60 2.86 10.31
N SER A 339 -16.34 1.75 10.22
CA SER A 339 -16.79 0.98 11.39
C SER A 339 -15.79 -0.09 11.86
N ILE A 340 -14.70 -0.34 11.14
CA ILE A 340 -13.74 -1.40 11.50
C ILE A 340 -12.93 -1.06 12.76
N PRO A 341 -12.35 0.15 12.92
CA PRO A 341 -11.65 0.50 14.16
C PRO A 341 -12.49 0.34 15.43
N PRO A 342 -13.72 0.89 15.52
CA PRO A 342 -14.56 0.67 16.70
C PRO A 342 -15.03 -0.80 16.82
N ALA A 343 -15.18 -1.54 15.72
CA ALA A 343 -15.51 -2.98 15.78
C ALA A 343 -14.39 -3.81 16.41
N LEU A 344 -13.13 -3.52 16.06
CA LEU A 344 -11.96 -4.15 16.67
C LEU A 344 -11.82 -3.76 18.15
N ALA A 345 -12.20 -2.54 18.51
CA ALA A 345 -12.28 -2.11 19.92
C ALA A 345 -13.35 -2.89 20.68
N ALA A 346 -14.55 -3.01 20.11
CA ALA A 346 -15.66 -3.76 20.69
C ALA A 346 -15.31 -5.25 20.88
N ALA A 347 -14.66 -5.87 19.88
CA ALA A 347 -14.24 -7.26 19.94
C ALA A 347 -13.21 -7.52 21.06
N ASP A 348 -12.22 -6.64 21.21
CA ASP A 348 -11.21 -6.73 22.28
C ASP A 348 -11.82 -6.54 23.67
N ALA A 349 -12.73 -5.57 23.81
CA ALA A 349 -13.49 -5.33 25.03
C ALA A 349 -14.37 -6.53 25.42
N ALA A 350 -15.08 -7.13 24.45
CA ALA A 350 -15.88 -8.33 24.66
C ALA A 350 -15.00 -9.53 25.06
N GLY A 351 -13.85 -9.71 24.41
CA GLY A 351 -12.87 -10.74 24.79
C GLY A 351 -12.39 -10.57 26.23
N ALA A 352 -12.10 -9.34 26.64
CA ALA A 352 -11.67 -9.03 28.00
C ALA A 352 -12.78 -9.23 29.03
N GLU A 353 -14.02 -8.89 28.70
CA GLU A 353 -15.18 -9.14 29.55
C GLU A 353 -15.40 -10.63 29.77
N LEU A 354 -15.32 -11.45 28.71
CA LEU A 354 -15.39 -12.90 28.81
C LEU A 354 -14.26 -13.47 29.68
N ALA A 355 -13.02 -12.99 29.49
CA ALA A 355 -11.89 -13.45 30.28
C ALA A 355 -12.03 -13.06 31.77
N ARG A 356 -12.52 -11.84 32.06
CA ARG A 356 -12.85 -11.41 33.43
C ARG A 356 -13.97 -12.23 34.05
N GLY A 357 -15.05 -12.49 33.31
CA GLY A 357 -16.16 -13.31 33.78
C GLY A 357 -15.72 -14.72 34.11
N TYR A 358 -14.91 -15.33 33.24
CA TYR A 358 -14.34 -16.67 33.50
C TYR A 358 -13.42 -16.68 34.72
N ALA A 359 -12.53 -15.69 34.85
CA ALA A 359 -11.67 -15.56 36.03
C ALA A 359 -12.46 -15.35 37.33
N GLY A 360 -13.55 -14.56 37.28
CA GLY A 360 -14.48 -14.38 38.39
C GLY A 360 -15.13 -15.69 38.83
N LEU A 361 -15.70 -16.45 37.87
CA LEU A 361 -16.29 -17.76 38.13
C LEU A 361 -15.28 -18.76 38.73
N LEU A 362 -14.03 -18.74 38.25
CA LEU A 362 -12.96 -19.57 38.81
C LEU A 362 -12.64 -19.17 40.26
N SER A 363 -12.56 -17.87 40.54
CA SER A 363 -12.28 -17.36 41.89
C SER A 363 -13.41 -17.71 42.87
N GLU A 364 -14.66 -17.54 42.45
CA GLU A 364 -15.83 -17.89 43.25
C GLU A 364 -15.93 -19.40 43.51
N SER A 365 -15.75 -20.22 42.47
CA SER A 365 -15.77 -21.68 42.62
C SER A 365 -14.65 -22.19 43.51
N SER A 366 -13.42 -21.68 43.36
CA SER A 366 -12.32 -21.98 44.28
C SER A 366 -12.67 -21.64 45.73
N SER A 367 -13.22 -20.45 45.96
CA SER A 367 -13.57 -19.99 47.31
C SER A 367 -14.65 -20.88 47.94
N ALA A 368 -15.65 -21.28 47.14
CA ALA A 368 -16.71 -22.20 47.57
C ALA A 368 -16.17 -23.59 47.95
N ILE A 369 -15.16 -24.08 47.21
CA ILE A 369 -14.53 -25.38 47.48
C ILE A 369 -13.71 -25.34 48.77
N VAL A 370 -12.90 -24.29 48.97
CA VAL A 370 -12.14 -24.09 50.23
C VAL A 370 -13.09 -24.04 51.43
N LEU A 371 -14.19 -23.30 51.32
CA LEU A 371 -15.19 -23.22 52.39
C LEU A 371 -15.92 -24.55 52.62
N ARG A 372 -16.07 -25.38 51.59
CA ARG A 372 -16.57 -26.74 51.74
C ARG A 372 -15.56 -27.65 52.44
N GLU A 373 -14.28 -27.56 52.10
CA GLU A 373 -13.22 -28.33 52.77
C GLU A 373 -13.11 -27.98 54.26
N GLN A 374 -13.19 -26.69 54.61
CA GLN A 374 -13.23 -26.25 56.01
C GLN A 374 -14.41 -26.85 56.78
N ARG A 375 -15.62 -26.83 56.19
CA ARG A 375 -16.81 -27.45 56.80
C ARG A 375 -16.68 -28.97 56.94
N ILE A 376 -15.99 -29.63 56.01
CA ILE A 376 -15.70 -31.07 56.12
C ILE A 376 -14.76 -31.31 57.30
N ALA A 377 -13.66 -30.56 57.41
CA ALA A 377 -12.72 -30.67 58.52
C ALA A 377 -13.39 -30.44 59.90
N GLU A 378 -14.25 -29.43 60.01
CA GLU A 378 -15.04 -29.18 61.24
C GLU A 378 -16.02 -30.32 61.57
N ARG A 379 -16.58 -30.98 60.56
CA ARG A 379 -17.46 -32.14 60.76
C ARG A 379 -16.66 -33.35 61.19
N ASP A 380 -15.50 -33.58 60.58
CA ASP A 380 -14.62 -34.69 60.94
C ASP A 380 -14.13 -34.55 62.39
N GLN A 381 -13.77 -33.34 62.83
CA GLN A 381 -13.45 -33.07 64.24
C GLN A 381 -14.62 -33.40 65.18
N ARG A 382 -15.84 -32.97 64.84
CA ARG A 382 -17.04 -33.28 65.64
C ARG A 382 -17.34 -34.78 65.71
N ILE A 383 -17.08 -35.51 64.62
CA ILE A 383 -17.23 -36.98 64.60
C ILE A 383 -16.22 -37.61 65.56
N VAL A 384 -14.95 -37.22 65.49
CA VAL A 384 -13.90 -37.72 66.40
C VAL A 384 -14.27 -37.44 67.87
N GLU A 385 -14.72 -36.24 68.20
CA GLU A 385 -15.15 -35.88 69.55
C GLU A 385 -16.35 -36.73 70.02
N ARG A 386 -17.34 -36.93 69.15
CA ARG A 386 -18.51 -37.76 69.46
C ARG A 386 -18.10 -39.21 69.70
N ASP A 387 -17.23 -39.75 68.86
CA ASP A 387 -16.77 -41.13 68.97
C ASP A 387 -15.98 -41.33 70.27
N GLN A 388 -15.16 -40.36 70.67
CA GLN A 388 -14.51 -40.37 71.99
C GLN A 388 -15.53 -40.35 73.16
N ARG A 389 -16.61 -39.56 73.05
CA ARG A 389 -17.67 -39.56 74.07
C ARG A 389 -18.37 -40.91 74.16
N ILE A 390 -18.63 -41.55 73.02
CA ILE A 390 -19.24 -42.89 72.96
C ILE A 390 -18.33 -43.92 73.63
N VAL A 391 -17.03 -43.89 73.34
CA VAL A 391 -16.05 -44.79 73.99
C VAL A 391 -16.07 -44.60 75.50
N ARG A 392 -15.98 -43.35 76.00
CA ARG A 392 -16.04 -43.07 77.45
C ARG A 392 -17.35 -43.48 78.09
N ALA A 393 -18.47 -43.27 77.41
CA ALA A 393 -19.79 -43.69 77.90
C ALA A 393 -19.89 -45.22 77.98
N ASN A 394 -19.35 -45.93 76.99
CA ASN A 394 -19.28 -47.39 76.99
C ASN A 394 -18.37 -47.92 78.10
N GLU A 395 -17.22 -47.29 78.34
CA GLU A 395 -16.33 -47.62 79.46
C GLU A 395 -17.01 -47.40 80.82
N ALA A 396 -17.71 -46.28 80.99
CA ALA A 396 -18.48 -45.99 82.20
C ALA A 396 -19.60 -47.01 82.42
N LEU A 397 -20.35 -47.35 81.36
CA LEU A 397 -21.39 -48.37 81.40
C LEU A 397 -20.83 -49.75 81.75
N ALA A 398 -19.67 -50.12 81.19
CA ALA A 398 -19.01 -51.38 81.52
C ALA A 398 -18.56 -51.42 83.00
N ALA A 399 -18.02 -50.30 83.52
CA ALA A 399 -17.64 -50.19 84.92
C ALA A 399 -18.84 -50.26 85.87
N GLU A 400 -19.97 -49.64 85.49
CA GLU A 400 -21.22 -49.71 86.25
C GLU A 400 -21.79 -51.13 86.27
N LYS A 401 -21.82 -51.81 85.11
CA LYS A 401 -22.21 -53.22 85.03
C LYS A 401 -21.34 -54.11 85.93
N ALA A 402 -20.01 -53.94 85.91
CA ALA A 402 -19.12 -54.70 86.78
C ALA A 402 -19.38 -54.46 88.28
N ARG A 403 -19.79 -53.24 88.67
CA ARG A 403 -20.22 -52.96 90.06
C ARG A 403 -21.52 -53.67 90.41
N LEU A 404 -22.51 -53.62 89.52
CA LEU A 404 -23.78 -54.32 89.70
C LEU A 404 -23.58 -55.83 89.81
N ASP A 405 -22.71 -56.41 88.98
CA ASP A 405 -22.34 -57.83 89.05
C ASP A 405 -21.69 -58.16 90.41
N SER A 406 -20.83 -57.29 90.93
CA SER A 406 -20.23 -57.46 92.26
C SER A 406 -21.27 -57.39 93.38
N TYR A 407 -22.28 -56.50 93.28
CA TYR A 407 -23.37 -56.44 94.24
C TYR A 407 -24.27 -57.68 94.16
N ALA A 408 -24.62 -58.12 92.95
CA ALA A 408 -25.38 -59.35 92.73
C ALA A 408 -24.65 -60.57 93.32
N TYR A 409 -23.33 -60.65 93.15
CA TYR A 409 -22.52 -61.69 93.79
C TYR A 409 -22.59 -61.62 95.32
N ALA A 410 -22.41 -60.44 95.92
CA ALA A 410 -22.49 -60.27 97.37
C ALA A 410 -23.87 -60.65 97.93
N LEU A 411 -24.95 -60.24 97.26
CA LEU A 411 -26.33 -60.60 97.63
C LEU A 411 -26.58 -62.10 97.51
N SER A 412 -26.10 -62.77 96.45
CA SER A 412 -26.21 -64.23 96.32
C SER A 412 -25.50 -64.97 97.44
N ARG A 413 -24.31 -64.52 97.84
CA ARG A 413 -23.54 -65.11 98.95
C ARG A 413 -24.25 -64.90 100.28
N TYR A 414 -24.86 -63.73 100.49
CA TYR A 414 -25.64 -63.44 101.69
C TYR A 414 -26.89 -64.31 101.79
N ALA A 415 -27.71 -64.35 100.72
CA ALA A 415 -28.92 -65.18 100.66
C ALA A 415 -28.62 -66.67 100.89
N ARG A 416 -27.58 -67.22 100.25
CA ARG A 416 -27.17 -68.63 100.43
C ARG A 416 -26.66 -68.95 101.83
N GLY A 417 -26.01 -68.00 102.51
CA GLY A 417 -25.50 -68.21 103.87
C GLY A 417 -26.62 -68.49 104.88
N GLU A 418 -27.78 -67.90 104.65
CA GLU A 418 -28.97 -67.99 105.50
C GLU A 418 -30.00 -69.02 105.00
N SER A 419 -29.72 -69.72 103.89
CA SER A 419 -30.64 -70.65 103.20
C SER A 419 -31.94 -70.00 102.68
N ASP A 420 -31.90 -68.70 102.39
CA ASP A 420 -33.04 -67.95 101.85
C ASP A 420 -33.07 -68.02 100.32
N ALA A 421 -34.27 -67.98 99.72
CA ALA A 421 -34.40 -68.03 98.26
C ALA A 421 -34.07 -66.68 97.60
N GLY A 422 -34.23 -65.58 98.35
CA GLY A 422 -33.90 -64.24 97.90
C GLY A 422 -34.14 -63.17 98.95
N LEU A 423 -34.02 -61.92 98.55
CA LEU A 423 -34.06 -60.74 99.41
C LEU A 423 -34.86 -59.61 98.74
N ILE A 424 -35.47 -58.77 99.56
CA ILE A 424 -36.03 -57.51 99.10
C ILE A 424 -34.91 -56.49 98.90
N VAL A 425 -34.82 -55.90 97.71
CA VAL A 425 -33.80 -54.87 97.39
C VAL A 425 -34.37 -53.47 97.57
N ASP A 426 -35.59 -53.24 97.09
CA ASP A 426 -36.28 -51.96 97.21
C ASP A 426 -37.79 -52.16 97.35
N ALA A 427 -38.36 -51.66 98.46
CA ALA A 427 -39.77 -51.79 98.80
C ALA A 427 -40.53 -50.45 98.78
N ARG A 428 -39.95 -49.38 98.22
CA ARG A 428 -40.55 -48.05 98.23
C ARG A 428 -41.86 -47.94 97.45
N ASP A 429 -42.09 -48.82 96.47
CA ASP A 429 -43.33 -48.93 95.70
C ASP A 429 -43.96 -50.32 95.93
N SER A 430 -45.07 -50.37 96.65
CA SER A 430 -45.77 -51.63 96.96
C SER A 430 -46.38 -52.32 95.74
N SER A 431 -46.52 -51.60 94.62
CA SER A 431 -46.96 -52.16 93.33
C SER A 431 -45.82 -52.74 92.50
N ARG A 432 -44.57 -52.35 92.82
CA ARG A 432 -43.33 -52.79 92.17
C ARG A 432 -42.18 -52.86 93.17
N VAL A 433 -42.17 -53.93 93.94
CA VAL A 433 -41.07 -54.26 94.86
C VAL A 433 -39.93 -54.88 94.06
N LEU A 434 -38.73 -54.31 94.15
CA LEU A 434 -37.54 -54.89 93.53
C LEU A 434 -37.02 -56.02 94.40
N VAL A 435 -36.89 -57.20 93.81
CA VAL A 435 -36.50 -58.42 94.49
C VAL A 435 -35.22 -58.97 93.87
N PHE A 436 -34.32 -59.46 94.71
CA PHE A 436 -33.17 -60.24 94.28
C PHE A 436 -33.42 -61.70 94.64
N ILE A 437 -33.52 -62.56 93.65
CA ILE A 437 -33.63 -64.01 93.86
C ILE A 437 -32.31 -64.64 93.42
N ASP A 438 -31.82 -65.62 94.18
CA ASP A 438 -30.59 -66.31 93.79
C ASP A 438 -30.81 -67.02 92.43
N PRO A 439 -29.88 -66.88 91.46
CA PRO A 439 -30.01 -67.51 90.14
C PRO A 439 -30.19 -69.03 90.16
N ALA A 440 -29.88 -69.70 91.28
CA ALA A 440 -30.14 -71.13 91.47
C ALA A 440 -31.65 -71.46 91.50
N TYR A 441 -32.52 -70.50 91.81
CA TYR A 441 -33.97 -70.68 91.81
C TYR A 441 -34.59 -70.18 90.50
N GLN A 442 -35.42 -71.01 89.87
CA GLN A 442 -36.19 -70.61 88.70
C GLN A 442 -37.54 -70.04 89.15
N ILE A 443 -37.76 -68.75 88.88
CA ILE A 443 -39.02 -68.07 89.21
C ILE A 443 -39.87 -67.92 87.97
N ALA A 444 -41.07 -68.47 88.01
CA ALA A 444 -42.09 -68.28 86.99
C ALA A 444 -42.91 -67.01 87.26
N ASP A 445 -43.44 -66.41 86.19
CA ASP A 445 -44.37 -65.28 86.29
C ASP A 445 -45.64 -65.70 87.06
N GLY A 446 -46.04 -64.93 88.07
CA GLY A 446 -47.18 -65.25 88.92
C GLY A 446 -46.92 -66.18 90.10
N MET A 447 -45.68 -66.68 90.28
CA MET A 447 -45.29 -67.46 91.47
C MET A 447 -45.41 -66.60 92.73
N THR A 448 -45.86 -67.19 93.84
CA THR A 448 -45.96 -66.49 95.14
C THR A 448 -44.83 -66.85 96.09
N ALA A 449 -44.46 -65.89 96.93
CA ALA A 449 -43.43 -66.05 97.94
C ALA A 449 -43.79 -65.30 99.22
N TRP A 450 -43.29 -65.79 100.34
CA TRP A 450 -43.47 -65.19 101.64
C TRP A 450 -42.24 -64.36 102.01
N VAL A 451 -42.48 -63.21 102.63
CA VAL A 451 -41.44 -62.30 103.11
C VAL A 451 -41.36 -62.39 104.63
N PHE A 452 -40.15 -62.55 105.16
CA PHE A 452 -39.87 -62.70 106.59
C PHE A 452 -38.79 -61.73 107.05
N ARG A 453 -38.92 -61.17 108.26
CA ARG A 453 -37.87 -60.34 108.87
C ARG A 453 -36.87 -61.18 109.65
N SER A 454 -37.42 -62.12 110.41
CA SER A 454 -36.73 -63.12 111.21
C SER A 454 -37.41 -64.47 111.00
N ALA A 455 -36.77 -65.58 111.39
CA ALA A 455 -37.22 -66.94 111.06
C ALA A 455 -38.69 -67.24 111.42
N ASP A 456 -39.25 -66.52 112.39
CA ASP A 456 -40.61 -66.73 112.92
C ASP A 456 -41.57 -65.53 112.68
N GLU A 457 -41.18 -64.53 111.90
CA GLU A 457 -41.96 -63.28 111.70
C GLU A 457 -42.31 -63.07 110.21
N PRO A 458 -43.46 -63.61 109.73
CA PRO A 458 -43.97 -63.31 108.40
C PRO A 458 -44.47 -61.87 108.31
N ILE A 459 -44.11 -61.18 107.24
CA ILE A 459 -44.44 -59.76 107.01
C ILE A 459 -45.49 -59.63 105.91
N ALA A 460 -45.29 -60.32 104.79
CA ALA A 460 -46.12 -60.16 103.60
C ALA A 460 -46.05 -61.37 102.67
N GLU A 461 -47.06 -61.51 101.82
CA GLU A 461 -47.09 -62.42 100.67
C GLU A 461 -46.94 -61.60 99.38
N LEU A 462 -45.99 -62.02 98.56
CA LEU A 462 -45.63 -61.39 97.30
C LEU A 462 -46.00 -62.29 96.12
N ARG A 463 -46.37 -61.66 95.00
CA ARG A 463 -46.49 -62.33 93.70
C ARG A 463 -45.47 -61.76 92.72
N PHE A 464 -44.64 -62.63 92.17
CA PHE A 464 -43.62 -62.22 91.20
C PHE A 464 -44.24 -61.87 89.85
N LYS A 465 -43.65 -60.86 89.22
CA LYS A 465 -43.94 -60.42 87.86
C LYS A 465 -42.65 -60.17 87.09
N LYS A 466 -42.48 -60.82 85.95
CA LYS A 466 -41.31 -60.59 85.09
C LYS A 466 -41.59 -59.44 84.11
N THR A 467 -40.80 -58.37 84.19
CA THR A 467 -40.92 -57.20 83.29
C THR A 467 -39.61 -57.02 82.51
N GLY A 468 -39.50 -57.67 81.34
CA GLY A 468 -38.24 -57.75 80.60
C GLY A 468 -37.21 -58.64 81.30
N ASP A 469 -36.01 -58.11 81.52
CA ASP A 469 -34.94 -58.78 82.30
C ASP A 469 -35.04 -58.52 83.82
N GLU A 470 -35.93 -57.64 84.26
CA GLU A 470 -36.13 -57.35 85.68
C GLU A 470 -37.21 -58.26 86.28
N LEU A 471 -36.89 -58.87 87.43
CA LEU A 471 -37.85 -59.55 88.29
C LEU A 471 -38.34 -58.56 89.35
N VAL A 472 -39.63 -58.27 89.34
CA VAL A 472 -40.28 -57.44 90.35
C VAL A 472 -41.37 -58.24 91.04
N ALA A 473 -41.79 -57.82 92.22
CA ALA A 473 -42.88 -58.44 92.95
C ALA A 473 -43.95 -57.40 93.29
N ARG A 474 -45.18 -57.86 93.43
CA ARG A 474 -46.30 -57.06 93.94
C ARG A 474 -46.77 -57.64 95.26
N VAL A 475 -47.04 -56.77 96.23
CA VAL A 475 -47.60 -57.19 97.52
C VAL A 475 -49.05 -57.62 97.33
N GLU A 476 -49.36 -58.86 97.69
CA GLU A 476 -50.73 -59.40 97.65
C GLU A 476 -51.43 -59.27 98.99
N LYS A 477 -50.69 -59.56 100.06
CA LYS A 477 -51.17 -59.51 101.44
C LYS A 477 -50.04 -59.02 102.35
N MET A 478 -50.38 -58.18 103.32
CA MET A 478 -49.44 -57.62 104.29
C MET A 478 -50.01 -57.88 105.69
N GLU A 479 -49.17 -58.30 106.63
CA GLU A 479 -49.55 -58.54 108.01
C GLU A 479 -49.73 -57.21 108.76
N GLU A 480 -50.64 -57.20 109.73
CA GLU A 480 -51.16 -55.98 110.35
C GLU A 480 -50.08 -55.21 111.13
N GLY A 481 -49.82 -53.95 110.74
CA GLY A 481 -48.82 -53.08 111.38
C GLY A 481 -47.37 -53.30 110.93
N GLN A 482 -47.13 -54.15 109.94
CA GLN A 482 -45.80 -54.44 109.39
C GLN A 482 -45.56 -53.73 108.05
N GLU A 483 -44.32 -53.31 107.80
CA GLU A 483 -43.88 -52.75 106.52
C GLU A 483 -42.73 -53.56 105.96
N ILE A 484 -42.67 -53.74 104.64
CA ILE A 484 -41.55 -54.41 103.98
C ILE A 484 -40.35 -53.47 103.95
N GLN A 485 -39.19 -53.96 104.38
CA GLN A 485 -37.92 -53.25 104.42
C GLN A 485 -36.89 -53.90 103.48
N PRO A 486 -35.87 -53.15 103.03
CA PRO A 486 -34.73 -53.74 102.33
C PRO A 486 -34.06 -54.83 103.19
N PHE A 487 -33.65 -55.92 102.53
CA PHE A 487 -33.07 -57.13 103.13
C PHE A 487 -34.03 -58.01 103.93
N ASP A 488 -35.34 -57.73 103.93
CA ASP A 488 -36.31 -58.75 104.36
C ASP A 488 -36.19 -59.98 103.42
N ARG A 489 -36.31 -61.17 104.01
CA ARG A 489 -35.97 -62.45 103.40
C ARG A 489 -37.14 -63.01 102.61
N ILE A 490 -36.86 -63.65 101.49
CA ILE A 490 -37.88 -64.25 100.63
C ILE A 490 -37.75 -65.76 100.67
N LEU A 491 -38.85 -66.44 100.98
CA LEU A 491 -38.99 -67.88 100.88
C LEU A 491 -40.08 -68.21 99.86
N LEU A 492 -39.74 -69.06 98.89
CA LEU A 492 -40.68 -69.45 97.84
C LEU A 492 -41.76 -70.36 98.43
N SER A 493 -43.03 -70.06 98.12
CA SER A 493 -44.14 -70.91 98.51
C SER A 493 -44.08 -72.19 97.67
N LEU A 494 -43.74 -73.32 98.30
CA LEU A 494 -43.82 -74.65 97.67
C LEU A 494 -45.28 -75.11 97.58
N SER A 495 -46.08 -74.39 96.80
CA SER A 495 -47.45 -74.75 96.47
C SER A 495 -47.50 -75.27 95.03
N GLY A 496 -47.04 -76.51 94.83
CA GLY A 496 -47.10 -77.21 93.55
C GLY A 496 -45.84 -78.00 93.23
N ARG A 497 -45.86 -79.30 93.52
CA ARG A 497 -44.92 -80.26 92.93
C ARG A 497 -44.97 -80.14 91.41
N ASP A 498 -43.82 -79.85 90.80
CA ASP A 498 -43.17 -80.77 89.88
C ASP A 498 -41.66 -80.59 90.05
N LEU A 499 -41.08 -81.47 90.87
CA LEU A 499 -39.62 -81.66 90.96
C LEU A 499 -39.16 -82.29 89.63
N PRO A 500 -38.19 -81.71 88.90
CA PRO A 500 -37.45 -82.50 87.93
C PRO A 500 -36.57 -83.52 88.67
N GLU A 501 -36.59 -84.76 88.20
CA GLU A 501 -35.77 -85.86 88.72
C GLU A 501 -34.28 -85.50 88.76
N VAL A 502 -33.63 -85.98 89.82
CA VAL A 502 -32.18 -86.03 89.97
C VAL A 502 -31.55 -86.79 88.81
N ARG A 503 -30.61 -86.15 88.12
CA ARG A 503 -29.43 -86.80 87.53
C ARG A 503 -28.19 -85.98 87.82
#